data_AF-A0A532UFE9-F1
#
_entry.id   AF-A0A532UFE9-F1
#
_cell.length_a   1.000
_cell.length_b   1.000
_cell.length_c   1.000
_cell.angle_alpha   90.00
_cell.angle_beta   90.00
_cell.angle_gamma   90.00
#
_symmetry.space_group_name_H-M   'P 1'
#
loop_
_entity.id
_entity.type
_entity.pdbx_description
1 polymer ?
#
loop_
_entity_poly.entity_id
_entity_poly.type
_entity_poly.pdbx_seq_one_letter_code
_entity_poly.pdbx_strand_id
1 'polypeptide(L)'
;MIAFATEAARDAVGSMEPDSPCAVKVSKLENLDDTISDEVTRLCNEATLSEMSKTFMLVRRLKKASEHEKQTTTSELRRITEKLIERVESKSGPLKLPEVCLHLFSEV
;
A
#
# COMPACT_ATOMS: atom_id res chain seq x y z
N MET A 1 -0.68 14.90 -1.80
CA MET A 1 -0.42 13.47 -2.09
C MET A 1 -0.62 12.61 -0.86
N ILE A 2 0.08 12.92 0.25
CA ILE A 2 -0.08 12.21 1.54
C ILE A 2 -1.56 12.08 1.92
N ALA A 3 -2.31 13.18 2.01
CA ALA A 3 -3.74 13.14 2.35
C ALA A 3 -4.58 12.18 1.48
N PHE A 4 -4.36 12.20 0.16
CA PHE A 4 -5.03 11.28 -0.77
C PHE A 4 -4.63 9.82 -0.53
N ALA A 5 -3.34 9.54 -0.31
CA ALA A 5 -2.87 8.19 -0.01
C ALA A 5 -3.36 7.69 1.35
N THR A 6 -3.48 8.57 2.34
CA THR A 6 -4.02 8.26 3.66
C THR A 6 -5.50 7.92 3.58
N GLU A 7 -6.29 8.70 2.82
CA GLU A 7 -7.71 8.41 2.58
C GLU A 7 -7.89 7.09 1.85
N ALA A 8 -7.14 6.85 0.77
CA ALA A 8 -7.18 5.57 0.05
C ALA A 8 -6.79 4.37 0.94
N ALA A 9 -5.83 4.53 1.84
CA ALA A 9 -5.44 3.48 2.78
C ALA A 9 -6.54 3.19 3.82
N ARG A 10 -7.23 4.23 4.31
CA ARG A 10 -8.38 4.09 5.21
C ARG A 10 -9.53 3.36 4.53
N ASP A 11 -9.85 3.76 3.30
CA ASP A 11 -10.91 3.10 2.52
C ASP A 11 -10.57 1.62 2.27
N ALA A 12 -9.32 1.32 1.92
CA ALA A 12 -8.87 -0.06 1.73
C ALA A 12 -9.05 -0.89 3.01
N VAL A 13 -8.64 -0.37 4.16
CA VAL A 13 -8.82 -1.02 5.47
C VAL A 13 -10.29 -1.19 5.84
N GLY A 14 -11.12 -0.17 5.62
CA GLY A 14 -12.56 -0.23 5.88
C GLY A 14 -13.33 -1.19 4.96
N SER A 15 -12.77 -1.51 3.80
CA SER A 15 -13.37 -2.43 2.81
C SER A 15 -12.96 -3.90 2.96
N MET A 16 -12.04 -4.22 3.89
CA MET A 16 -11.57 -5.59 4.08
C MET A 16 -12.66 -6.48 4.65
N GLU A 17 -12.66 -7.76 4.24
CA GLU A 17 -13.50 -8.77 4.87
C GLU A 17 -13.14 -8.86 6.37
N PRO A 18 -14.10 -8.68 7.30
CA PRO A 18 -13.82 -8.56 8.73
C PRO A 18 -13.07 -9.75 9.33
N ASP A 19 -13.32 -10.95 8.79
CA ASP A 19 -12.75 -12.21 9.27
C ASP A 19 -11.43 -12.57 8.57
N SER A 20 -10.97 -11.74 7.62
CA SER A 20 -9.69 -11.98 6.96
C SER A 20 -8.52 -11.86 7.95
N PRO A 21 -7.45 -12.67 7.80
CA PRO A 21 -6.30 -12.62 8.69
C PRO A 21 -5.66 -11.23 8.83
N CYS A 22 -5.73 -10.40 7.79
CA CYS A 22 -5.28 -9.01 7.85
C CYS A 22 -6.24 -8.11 8.61
N ALA A 23 -7.54 -8.14 8.34
CA ALA A 23 -8.52 -7.32 9.07
C ALA A 23 -8.47 -7.60 10.58
N VAL A 24 -8.31 -8.86 10.98
CA VAL A 24 -8.21 -9.27 12.39
C VAL A 24 -6.92 -8.76 13.06
N LYS A 25 -5.80 -8.64 12.34
CA LYS A 25 -4.56 -8.08 12.91
C LYS A 25 -4.60 -6.55 12.93
N VAL A 26 -5.16 -5.93 11.91
CA VAL A 26 -5.33 -4.48 11.79
C VAL A 26 -6.27 -3.94 12.88
N SER A 27 -7.36 -4.65 13.18
CA SER A 27 -8.31 -4.26 14.24
C SER A 27 -7.74 -4.30 15.65
N LYS A 28 -6.59 -4.97 15.85
CA LYS A 28 -5.88 -5.03 17.13
C LYS A 28 -4.87 -3.90 17.32
N LEU A 29 -4.64 -3.06 16.31
CA LEU A 29 -3.78 -1.90 16.44
C LEU A 29 -4.49 -0.81 17.24
N GLU A 30 -3.91 -0.44 18.38
CA GLU A 30 -4.31 0.78 19.07
C GLU A 30 -3.97 1.99 18.19
N ASN A 31 -4.92 2.90 17.99
CA ASN A 31 -4.78 4.09 17.13
C ASN A 31 -4.44 3.75 15.66
N LEU A 32 -5.28 2.90 15.05
CA LEU A 32 -5.16 2.50 13.65
C LEU A 32 -5.06 3.69 12.68
N ASP A 33 -5.89 4.71 12.86
CA ASP A 33 -5.89 5.89 11.98
C ASP A 33 -4.57 6.67 12.02
N ASP A 34 -3.98 6.80 13.21
CA ASP A 34 -2.68 7.45 13.39
C ASP A 34 -1.58 6.59 12.77
N THR A 35 -1.65 5.27 12.96
CA THR A 35 -0.70 4.32 12.36
C THR A 35 -0.73 4.39 10.84
N ILE A 36 -1.93 4.41 10.22
CA ILE A 36 -2.08 4.57 8.77
C ILE A 36 -1.47 5.90 8.31
N SER A 37 -1.77 6.99 9.01
CA SER A 37 -1.27 8.32 8.65
C SER A 37 0.26 8.39 8.72
N ASP A 38 0.85 7.85 9.79
CA ASP A 38 2.30 7.80 10.00
C ASP A 38 2.98 6.96 8.91
N GLU A 39 2.51 5.74 8.67
CA GLU A 39 3.13 4.83 7.69
C GLU A 39 3.01 5.36 6.26
N VAL A 40 1.86 5.93 5.88
CA VAL A 40 1.70 6.58 4.57
C VAL A 40 2.63 7.77 4.42
N THR A 41 2.79 8.57 5.48
CA THR A 41 3.72 9.71 5.48
C THR A 41 5.16 9.26 5.29
N ARG A 42 5.58 8.19 5.99
CA ARG A 42 6.91 7.59 5.84
C ARG A 42 7.16 7.11 4.41
N LEU A 43 6.21 6.36 3.83
CA LEU A 43 6.29 5.88 2.45
C LEU A 43 6.34 7.05 1.45
N CYS A 44 5.48 8.06 1.60
CA CYS A 44 5.44 9.20 0.69
C CYS A 44 6.71 10.06 0.75
N ASN A 45 7.33 10.19 1.93
CA ASN A 45 8.56 10.96 2.09
C ASN A 45 9.77 10.27 1.45
N GLU A 46 9.76 8.94 1.35
CA GLU A 46 10.85 8.15 0.77
C GLU A 46 10.63 7.79 -0.70
N ALA A 47 9.42 8.01 -1.21
CA ALA A 47 9.09 7.79 -2.61
C ALA A 47 9.74 8.85 -3.50
N THR A 48 10.36 8.42 -4.60
CA THR A 48 10.83 9.34 -5.63
C THR A 48 9.67 9.84 -6.48
N LEU A 49 9.81 11.02 -7.09
CA LEU A 49 8.81 11.54 -8.04
C LEU A 49 8.51 10.55 -9.18
N SER A 50 9.53 9.81 -9.63
CA SER A 50 9.39 8.77 -10.65
C SER A 50 8.51 7.61 -10.17
N GLU A 51 8.74 7.10 -8.96
CA GLU A 51 7.93 6.03 -8.35
C GLU A 51 6.49 6.46 -8.13
N MET A 52 6.28 7.68 -7.62
CA MET A 52 4.95 8.25 -7.43
C MET A 52 4.21 8.37 -8.77
N SER A 53 4.86 8.97 -9.77
CA SER A 53 4.28 9.15 -11.12
C SER A 53 3.97 7.80 -11.78
N LYS A 54 4.89 6.83 -11.67
CA LYS A 54 4.72 5.49 -12.23
C LYS A 54 3.57 4.76 -11.55
N THR A 55 3.46 4.84 -10.23
CA THR A 55 2.34 4.27 -9.46
C THR A 55 1.01 4.84 -9.93
N PHE A 56 0.87 6.17 -10.05
CA PHE A 56 -0.35 6.79 -10.57
C PHE A 56 -0.71 6.32 -11.99
N MET A 57 0.28 6.23 -12.89
CA MET A 57 0.06 5.74 -14.25
C MET A 57 -0.41 4.27 -14.28
N LEU A 58 0.21 3.41 -13.47
CA LEU A 58 -0.12 1.98 -13.40
C LEU A 58 -1.52 1.78 -12.78
N VAL A 59 -1.86 2.50 -11.70
CA VAL A 59 -3.22 2.48 -11.12
C VAL A 59 -4.26 2.94 -12.14
N ARG A 60 -3.97 3.97 -12.94
CA ARG A 60 -4.87 4.40 -14.02
C ARG A 60 -5.01 3.35 -15.11
N ARG A 61 -3.93 2.62 -15.44
CA ARG A 61 -3.94 1.54 -16.43
C ARG A 61 -4.79 0.36 -15.96
N LEU A 62 -4.71 -0.02 -14.67
CA LEU A 62 -5.54 -1.09 -14.10
C LEU A 62 -7.05 -0.88 -14.33
N LYS A 63 -7.53 0.36 -14.25
CA LYS A 63 -8.97 0.69 -14.46
C LYS A 63 -9.48 0.39 -15.87
N LYS A 64 -8.59 0.22 -16.85
CA LYS A 64 -8.94 0.03 -18.27
C LYS A 64 -8.31 -1.23 -18.89
N ALA A 65 -7.56 -1.98 -18.10
CA ALA A 65 -6.75 -3.10 -18.55
C ALA A 65 -7.61 -4.35 -18.76
N SER A 66 -7.26 -5.14 -19.79
CA SER A 66 -7.69 -6.53 -19.90
C SER A 66 -7.10 -7.38 -18.76
N GLU A 67 -7.64 -8.58 -18.49
CA GLU A 67 -7.16 -9.42 -17.38
C GLU A 67 -5.64 -9.71 -17.44
N HIS A 68 -5.11 -9.96 -18.64
CA HIS A 68 -3.67 -10.19 -18.81
C HIS A 68 -2.84 -8.93 -18.51
N GLU A 69 -3.32 -7.75 -18.92
CA GLU A 69 -2.69 -6.47 -18.63
C GLU A 69 -2.81 -6.09 -17.16
N LYS A 70 -3.89 -6.49 -16.48
CA LYS A 70 -4.06 -6.31 -15.03
C LYS A 70 -2.95 -7.05 -14.30
N GLN A 71 -2.76 -8.34 -14.59
CA GLN A 71 -1.75 -9.17 -13.94
C GLN A 71 -0.33 -8.60 -14.10
N THR A 72 0.00 -8.13 -15.30
CA THR A 72 1.29 -7.47 -15.57
C THR A 72 1.43 -6.13 -14.81
N THR A 73 0.37 -5.32 -14.82
CA THR A 73 0.36 -4.00 -14.16
C THR A 73 0.41 -4.13 -12.63
N THR A 74 -0.29 -5.11 -12.06
CA THR A 74 -0.22 -5.46 -10.62
C THR A 74 1.20 -5.87 -10.25
N SER A 75 1.84 -6.74 -11.04
CA SER A 75 3.22 -7.17 -10.79
C SER A 75 4.21 -6.01 -10.80
N GLU A 76 4.01 -5.03 -11.70
CA GLU A 76 4.83 -3.81 -11.70
C GLU A 76 4.59 -2.92 -10.47
N LEU A 77 3.33 -2.73 -10.07
CA LEU A 77 2.97 -1.97 -8.87
C LEU A 77 3.57 -2.59 -7.62
N ARG A 78 3.51 -3.93 -7.52
CA ARG A 78 4.11 -4.69 -6.43
C ARG A 78 5.61 -4.43 -6.33
N ARG A 79 6.33 -4.55 -7.45
CA ARG A 79 7.79 -4.32 -7.47
C ARG A 79 8.18 -2.91 -7.04
N ILE A 80 7.37 -1.89 -7.37
CA ILE A 80 7.61 -0.51 -6.91
C ILE A 80 7.38 -0.42 -5.41
N THR A 81 6.29 -1.03 -4.93
CA THR A 81 5.90 -1.00 -3.51
C THR A 81 6.93 -1.72 -2.64
N GLU A 82 7.36 -2.93 -3.02
CA GLU A 82 8.38 -3.70 -2.29
C GLU A 82 9.68 -2.91 -2.14
N LYS A 83 10.18 -2.31 -3.24
CA LYS A 83 11.38 -1.48 -3.20
C LYS A 83 11.24 -0.25 -2.31
N LEU A 84 10.04 0.33 -2.26
CA LEU A 84 9.76 1.48 -1.41
C LEU A 84 9.73 1.08 0.06
N ILE A 85 9.10 -0.06 0.38
CA ILE A 85 9.07 -0.64 1.73
C ILE A 85 10.50 -0.92 2.19
N GLU A 86 11.30 -1.66 1.42
CA GLU A 86 12.71 -1.94 1.74
C GLU A 86 13.52 -0.66 2.03
N ARG A 87 13.28 0.41 1.24
CA ARG A 87 13.93 1.70 1.44
C ARG A 87 13.47 2.39 2.73
N VAL A 88 12.18 2.39 3.02
CA VAL A 88 11.66 2.97 4.28
C VAL A 88 12.18 2.20 5.48
N GLU A 89 12.17 0.87 5.42
CA GLU A 89 12.58 0.03 6.53
C GLU A 89 14.07 0.14 6.82
N SER A 90 14.91 0.20 5.79
CA SER A 90 16.35 0.43 5.94
C SER A 90 16.71 1.80 6.54
N LYS A 91 15.85 2.82 6.39
CA LYS A 91 16.10 4.17 6.92
C LYS A 91 15.45 4.46 8.27
N SER A 92 14.23 3.98 8.47
CA SER A 92 13.35 4.41 9.57
C SER A 92 12.88 3.25 10.45
N GLY A 93 13.38 2.03 10.22
CA GLY A 93 12.94 0.82 10.92
C GLY A 93 11.68 0.20 10.31
N PRO A 94 11.23 -0.96 10.80
CA PRO A 94 10.13 -1.71 10.20
C PRO A 94 8.82 -0.90 10.13
N LEU A 95 7.95 -1.23 9.16
CA LEU A 95 6.59 -0.69 9.13
C LEU A 95 5.79 -1.27 10.32
N LYS A 96 4.89 -0.47 10.90
CA LYS A 96 3.97 -0.92 11.95
C LYS A 96 2.77 -1.72 11.42
N LEU A 97 2.58 -1.74 10.10
CA LEU A 97 1.55 -2.54 9.45
C LEU A 97 1.84 -4.03 9.63
N PRO A 98 0.84 -4.87 9.96
CA PRO A 98 1.06 -6.30 10.12
C PRO A 98 1.57 -6.94 8.82
N GLU A 99 2.62 -7.77 8.88
CA GLU A 99 3.17 -8.47 7.71
C GLU A 99 2.13 -9.24 6.91
N VAL A 100 1.13 -9.80 7.61
CA VAL A 100 0.03 -10.53 6.96
C VAL A 100 -0.74 -9.63 6.00
N CYS A 101 -0.69 -8.31 6.13
CA CYS A 101 -1.34 -7.35 5.24
C CYS A 101 -0.50 -7.02 4.01
N LEU A 102 0.76 -7.46 3.93
CA LEU A 102 1.58 -7.27 2.73
C LEU A 102 1.01 -8.04 1.51
N HIS A 103 0.16 -9.05 1.74
CA HIS A 103 -0.57 -9.75 0.68
C HIS A 103 -1.52 -8.83 -0.11
N LEU A 104 -1.97 -7.70 0.47
CA LEU A 104 -2.76 -6.69 -0.24
C LEU A 104 -1.99 -6.07 -1.42
N PHE A 105 -0.67 -6.17 -1.40
CA PHE A 105 0.20 -5.76 -2.51
C PHE A 105 0.55 -6.94 -3.45
N SER A 106 0.05 -8.14 -3.17
CA SER A 106 0.49 -9.41 -3.76
C SER A 106 -0.61 -10.18 -4.52
N GLU A 107 -1.87 -10.02 -4.15
CA GLU A 107 -3.01 -10.72 -4.75
C GLU A 107 -4.07 -9.73 -5.25
N VAL A 108 -3.91 -9.28 -6.51
CA VAL A 108 -4.98 -8.72 -7.36
C VAL A 108 -4.84 -9.25 -8.77
#